data_AF-A0A674C1R1-F1
#
_entry.id   AF-A0A674C1R1-F1
#
_cell.length_a   1.000
_cell.length_b   1.000
_cell.length_c   1.000
_cell.angle_alpha   90.00
_cell.angle_beta   90.00
_cell.angle_gamma   90.00
#
_symmetry.space_group_name_H-M   'P 1'
#
loop_
_entity.id
_entity.type
_entity.pdbx_description
1 polymer ?
#
loop_
_entity_poly.entity_id
_entity_poly.type
_entity_poly.pdbx_seq_one_letter_code
_entity_poly.pdbx_strand_id
1 'polypeptide(L)'
;MVEGPGCTLNGEKIRSKVQRGQKVKEFRGSLTTNTQRNATNTISFQIFMGCPYTGVETLGKELFMYFGQRALRVHFGMDGSMRINPTDITSRKGSPPVLEIHLTNDTVSFFDSTVEIRLTEDCEQRVRAMESLDVCSCKFSFSHAEETVRRQSCRMLCDVLLDQAVLPGVGNIIKNEALFDSGLHPSVKVNQLTDTQLHHLVKMTRDFTLLFYKCRKTGSALNKHYKVYKRPQCGQCNGAVTVCRLGDNGRMTYFCDRCQTGDASEVNVSKLPTRNTLVGWAYQGSMGSNDHVAKREEEEWACQLCTLINQPMSKACDACLTPRPELPKDNVSPESSPFTRDLIKYPCNAFSKPQEGLKVNRRAAFGNTTLMFTDLSPKGKRSSPNYASGGWQDKSGALSKGESTMVSYSQPHKKMRIDHSPFSVSNKPHNGTHHNLSPPQNNAPTGVTQTQSPPSNPCCASHGRPSVLRLVTKQGDNKGRQFYTCSLPRETQCKFFEWADTHFPFCNHAKRCLMRTVLKLGPNNGRNFYMTAPKNPG
;
A
#
# COMPACT_ATOMS: atom_id res chain seq x y z
N MET A 1 1.38 -12.60 -3.14
CA MET A 1 1.10 -11.69 -2.01
C MET A 1 0.23 -12.37 -0.97
N VAL A 2 0.74 -12.51 0.25
CA VAL A 2 0.02 -13.06 1.40
C VAL A 2 -0.51 -11.91 2.26
N GLU A 3 -1.82 -11.93 2.54
CA GLU A 3 -2.49 -11.07 3.53
C GLU A 3 -3.18 -11.98 4.55
N GLY A 4 -4.01 -11.41 5.45
CA GLY A 4 -4.72 -12.16 6.49
C GLY A 4 -5.32 -13.48 5.99
N PRO A 5 -6.12 -13.47 4.91
CA PRO A 5 -6.76 -14.68 4.38
C PRO A 5 -5.80 -15.83 4.04
N GLY A 6 -4.64 -15.50 3.46
CA GLY A 6 -3.65 -16.52 3.12
C GLY A 6 -2.94 -17.07 4.36
N CYS A 7 -2.63 -16.20 5.32
CA CYS A 7 -2.03 -16.59 6.60
C CYS A 7 -2.96 -17.50 7.41
N THR A 8 -4.23 -17.11 7.56
CA THR A 8 -5.26 -17.90 8.26
C THR A 8 -5.40 -19.29 7.64
N LEU A 9 -5.48 -19.38 6.31
CA LEU A 9 -5.60 -20.68 5.62
C LEU A 9 -4.35 -21.56 5.82
N ASN A 10 -3.15 -20.98 5.87
CA ASN A 10 -1.94 -21.73 6.19
C ASN A 10 -1.97 -22.26 7.63
N GLY A 11 -2.41 -21.45 8.60
CA GLY A 11 -2.61 -21.89 9.98
C GLY A 11 -3.61 -23.03 10.10
N GLU A 12 -4.74 -22.95 9.40
CA GLU A 12 -5.75 -24.03 9.33
C GLU A 12 -5.17 -25.32 8.75
N LYS A 13 -4.36 -25.23 7.69
CA LYS A 13 -3.69 -26.40 7.09
C LYS A 13 -2.77 -27.09 8.07
N ILE A 14 -1.91 -26.35 8.76
CA ILE A 14 -1.05 -26.94 9.82
C ILE A 14 -1.94 -27.60 10.88
N ARG A 15 -2.95 -26.89 11.38
CA ARG A 15 -3.85 -27.40 12.43
C ARG A 15 -4.56 -28.71 12.04
N SER A 16 -4.92 -28.84 10.77
CA SER A 16 -5.61 -30.03 10.24
C SER A 16 -4.70 -31.21 9.94
N LYS A 17 -3.42 -30.98 9.63
CA LYS A 17 -2.51 -32.01 9.11
C LYS A 17 -1.42 -32.42 10.10
N VAL A 18 -0.97 -31.50 10.95
CA VAL A 18 0.13 -31.75 11.89
C VAL A 18 -0.44 -32.06 13.27
N GLN A 19 -0.25 -33.30 13.72
CA GLN A 19 -0.74 -33.73 15.03
C GLN A 19 0.07 -33.08 16.18
N ARG A 20 -0.64 -32.61 17.21
CA ARG A 20 -0.04 -32.12 18.46
C ARG A 20 0.72 -33.24 19.18
N GLY A 21 1.76 -32.89 19.94
CA GLY A 21 2.59 -33.81 20.70
C GLY A 21 3.84 -34.31 19.97
N GLN A 22 3.94 -34.13 18.65
CA GLN A 22 5.14 -34.50 17.91
C GLN A 22 6.35 -33.69 18.36
N LYS A 23 7.45 -34.38 18.64
CA LYS A 23 8.71 -33.75 19.05
C LYS A 23 9.47 -33.23 17.85
N VAL A 24 10.10 -32.07 18.00
CA VAL A 24 11.04 -31.56 17.01
C VAL A 24 12.28 -32.44 16.96
N LYS A 25 12.60 -32.96 15.79
CA LYS A 25 13.79 -33.76 15.50
C LYS A 25 14.93 -32.94 14.90
N GLU A 26 14.63 -31.95 14.06
CA GLU A 26 15.63 -31.15 13.37
C GLU A 26 15.03 -29.86 12.81
N PHE A 27 15.87 -28.82 12.65
CA PHE A 27 15.56 -27.66 11.81
C PHE A 27 16.55 -27.56 10.65
N ARG A 28 16.05 -27.30 9.45
CA ARG A 28 16.85 -27.03 8.24
C ARG A 28 16.44 -25.69 7.62
N GLY A 29 17.20 -25.22 6.63
CA GLY A 29 16.88 -24.04 5.84
C GLY A 29 17.91 -22.92 5.95
N SER A 30 17.73 -21.87 5.15
CA SER A 30 18.73 -20.79 5.06
C SER A 30 18.95 -20.02 6.37
N LEU A 31 17.97 -20.01 7.29
CA LEU A 31 18.12 -19.44 8.63
C LEU A 31 18.99 -20.28 9.57
N THR A 32 19.16 -21.58 9.30
CA THR A 32 19.99 -22.46 10.14
C THR A 32 21.43 -22.57 9.65
N THR A 33 21.70 -22.23 8.37
CA THR A 33 23.01 -22.41 7.72
C THR A 33 23.95 -21.22 7.80
N ASN A 34 23.55 -20.09 8.41
CA ASN A 34 24.38 -18.88 8.42
C ASN A 34 25.36 -18.85 9.60
N THR A 35 26.31 -19.80 9.61
CA THR A 35 27.43 -19.87 10.56
C THR A 35 28.66 -19.05 10.13
N GLN A 36 28.65 -18.34 8.99
CA GLN A 36 29.77 -17.50 8.59
C GLN A 36 29.34 -16.24 7.84
N ARG A 37 29.06 -15.16 8.59
CA ARG A 37 29.48 -13.75 8.36
C ARG A 37 28.58 -12.82 9.17
N ASN A 38 29.21 -12.13 10.13
CA ASN A 38 28.66 -11.16 11.09
C ASN A 38 27.93 -11.78 12.30
N ALA A 39 28.73 -12.15 13.29
CA ALA A 39 28.30 -12.41 14.65
C ALA A 39 27.56 -11.19 15.21
N THR A 40 26.26 -11.36 15.49
CA THR A 40 25.54 -10.68 16.59
C THR A 40 24.13 -11.21 16.79
N ASN A 41 23.52 -11.99 15.87
CA ASN A 41 22.16 -12.54 16.07
C ASN A 41 21.93 -13.87 15.32
N THR A 42 22.71 -14.92 15.62
CA THR A 42 22.36 -16.27 15.15
C THR A 42 21.23 -16.81 16.02
N ILE A 43 20.03 -16.92 15.46
CA ILE A 43 18.88 -17.54 16.14
C ILE A 43 19.17 -19.03 16.28
N SER A 44 19.49 -19.49 17.50
CA SER A 44 19.72 -20.91 17.76
C SER A 44 18.39 -21.63 17.96
N PHE A 45 17.96 -22.39 16.96
CA PHE A 45 16.76 -23.23 17.03
C PHE A 45 16.96 -24.50 17.88
N GLN A 46 18.17 -24.73 18.40
CA GLN A 46 18.49 -25.90 19.24
C GLN A 46 17.61 -25.99 20.49
N ILE A 47 17.16 -24.85 21.00
CA ILE A 47 16.24 -24.71 22.15
C ILE A 47 14.88 -25.37 21.95
N PHE A 48 14.52 -25.73 20.72
CA PHE A 48 13.28 -26.41 20.40
C PHE A 48 13.46 -27.92 20.23
N MET A 49 14.69 -28.42 20.21
CA MET A 49 14.97 -29.85 19.97
C MET A 49 14.32 -30.70 21.06
N GLY A 50 13.57 -31.72 20.64
CA GLY A 50 12.81 -32.60 21.53
C GLY A 50 11.54 -31.97 22.13
N CYS A 51 11.33 -30.65 22.00
CA CYS A 51 10.10 -30.01 22.47
C CYS A 51 8.90 -30.50 21.66
N PRO A 52 7.75 -30.77 22.31
CA PRO A 52 6.54 -31.17 21.61
C PRO A 52 5.89 -29.95 20.92
N TYR A 53 5.45 -30.13 19.69
CA TYR A 53 4.55 -29.21 19.01
C TYR A 53 3.19 -29.18 19.73
N THR A 54 2.78 -28.03 20.25
CA THR A 54 1.55 -27.90 21.07
C THR A 54 0.39 -27.25 20.32
N GLY A 55 0.63 -26.64 19.16
CA GLY A 55 -0.46 -26.10 18.33
C GLY A 55 -0.03 -24.93 17.45
N VAL A 56 -1.01 -24.39 16.72
CA VAL A 56 -0.81 -23.25 15.83
C VAL A 56 -1.99 -22.27 15.90
N GLU A 57 -1.66 -20.99 15.95
CA GLU A 57 -2.60 -19.88 15.86
C GLU A 57 -2.15 -18.87 14.81
N THR A 58 -3.08 -18.00 14.42
CA THR A 58 -2.81 -16.91 13.48
C THR A 58 -3.44 -15.64 14.00
N LEU A 59 -2.76 -14.51 13.83
CA LEU A 59 -3.31 -13.19 14.07
C LEU A 59 -2.93 -12.28 12.90
N GLY A 60 -3.92 -11.91 12.11
CA GLY A 60 -3.73 -11.14 10.88
C GLY A 60 -2.76 -11.85 9.94
N LYS A 61 -1.57 -11.25 9.73
CA LYS A 61 -0.52 -11.78 8.84
C LYS A 61 0.59 -12.52 9.58
N GLU A 62 0.35 -12.86 10.83
CA GLU A 62 1.30 -13.59 11.69
C GLU A 62 0.76 -15.00 11.95
N LEU A 63 1.66 -15.98 11.89
CA LEU A 63 1.39 -17.37 12.26
C LEU A 63 2.30 -17.74 13.43
N PHE A 64 1.73 -18.34 14.47
CA PHE A 64 2.46 -18.75 15.66
C PHE A 64 2.40 -20.27 15.78
N MET A 65 3.55 -20.95 15.69
CA MET A 65 3.66 -22.38 16.01
C MET A 65 4.24 -22.55 17.41
N TYR A 66 3.55 -23.29 18.26
CA TYR A 66 3.90 -23.43 19.67
C TYR A 66 4.66 -24.72 19.97
N PHE A 67 5.68 -24.60 20.83
CA PHE A 67 6.55 -25.69 21.27
C PHE A 67 6.84 -25.53 22.77
N GLY A 68 5.85 -25.89 23.60
CA GLY A 68 5.92 -25.64 25.05
C GLY A 68 5.93 -24.14 25.35
N GLN A 69 6.96 -23.65 26.06
CA GLN A 69 7.07 -22.25 26.49
C GLN A 69 7.50 -21.27 25.38
N ARG A 70 7.92 -21.78 24.22
CA ARG A 70 8.41 -20.97 23.10
C ARG A 70 7.55 -21.15 21.86
N ALA A 71 7.46 -20.08 21.08
CA ALA A 71 6.74 -20.05 19.83
C ALA A 71 7.65 -19.60 18.68
N LEU A 72 7.39 -20.12 17.49
CA LEU A 72 7.90 -19.58 16.24
C LEU A 72 6.84 -18.65 15.65
N ARG A 73 7.16 -17.35 15.61
CA ARG A 73 6.39 -16.32 14.92
C ARG A 73 6.87 -16.25 13.48
N VAL A 74 6.00 -16.64 12.55
CA VAL A 74 6.25 -16.64 11.10
C VAL A 74 5.45 -15.51 10.46
N HIS A 75 6.10 -14.72 9.61
CA HIS A 75 5.44 -13.71 8.78
C HIS A 75 5.78 -13.96 7.31
N PHE A 76 4.75 -14.19 6.50
CA PHE A 76 4.91 -14.47 5.07
C PHE A 76 5.27 -13.20 4.30
N GLY A 77 6.31 -13.29 3.46
CA GLY A 77 6.72 -12.25 2.53
C GLY A 77 5.75 -12.09 1.35
N MET A 78 6.23 -11.41 0.30
CA MET A 78 5.40 -11.15 -0.88
C MET A 78 4.99 -12.44 -1.60
N ASP A 79 5.91 -13.38 -1.72
CA ASP A 79 5.71 -14.69 -2.35
C ASP A 79 5.81 -15.83 -1.32
N GLY A 80 5.60 -15.47 -0.04
CA GLY A 80 5.61 -16.40 1.08
C GLY A 80 4.65 -17.56 0.87
N SER A 81 5.12 -18.77 1.17
CA SER A 81 4.33 -19.99 1.07
C SER A 81 4.83 -21.04 2.06
N MET A 82 4.04 -22.10 2.23
CA MET A 82 4.33 -23.18 3.15
C MET A 82 3.96 -24.53 2.54
N ARG A 83 4.69 -25.58 2.92
CA ARG A 83 4.41 -26.97 2.57
C ARG A 83 4.42 -27.84 3.83
N ILE A 84 3.63 -28.91 3.79
CA ILE A 84 3.61 -29.96 4.81
C ILE A 84 3.91 -31.26 4.09
N ASN A 85 4.89 -32.01 4.57
CA ASN A 85 5.39 -33.27 4.02
C ASN A 85 5.70 -33.17 2.51
N PRO A 86 6.60 -32.25 2.08
CA PRO A 86 6.95 -32.14 0.67
C PRO A 86 7.64 -33.43 0.18
N THR A 87 7.14 -34.00 -0.93
CA THR A 87 7.75 -35.16 -1.60
C THR A 87 8.99 -34.77 -2.43
N ASP A 88 9.06 -33.51 -2.89
CA ASP A 88 10.22 -32.92 -3.56
C ASP A 88 10.80 -31.76 -2.74
N ILE A 89 12.09 -31.85 -2.44
CA ILE A 89 12.85 -30.85 -1.66
C ILE A 89 13.09 -29.57 -2.49
N THR A 90 12.98 -29.65 -3.82
CA THR A 90 13.30 -28.54 -4.73
C THR A 90 12.06 -27.78 -5.19
N SER A 91 12.00 -26.51 -4.80
CA SER A 91 11.18 -25.48 -5.47
C SER A 91 11.54 -25.43 -6.96
N ARG A 92 10.57 -25.20 -7.87
CA ARG A 92 10.84 -25.01 -9.32
C ARG A 92 11.78 -23.83 -9.59
N LYS A 93 11.90 -22.89 -8.63
CA LYS A 93 12.84 -21.77 -8.64
C LYS A 93 14.21 -22.08 -7.98
N GLY A 94 14.43 -23.31 -7.50
CA GLY A 94 15.70 -23.75 -6.90
C GLY A 94 16.04 -23.15 -5.53
N SER A 95 15.22 -22.25 -4.98
CA SER A 95 15.48 -21.64 -3.67
C SER A 95 15.12 -22.60 -2.51
N PRO A 96 16.05 -22.83 -1.56
CA PRO A 96 15.77 -23.68 -0.39
C PRO A 96 14.74 -23.01 0.54
N PRO A 97 14.05 -23.79 1.40
CA PRO A 97 13.19 -23.24 2.42
C PRO A 97 13.96 -22.31 3.35
N VAL A 98 13.29 -21.25 3.80
CA VAL A 98 13.84 -20.33 4.81
C VAL A 98 13.97 -21.05 6.15
N LEU A 99 12.94 -21.83 6.49
CA LEU A 99 12.90 -22.69 7.65
C LEU A 99 12.15 -23.97 7.30
N GLU A 100 12.70 -25.09 7.71
CA GLU A 100 12.05 -26.39 7.64
C GLU A 100 12.13 -27.05 9.01
N ILE A 101 10.97 -27.48 9.50
CA ILE A 101 10.79 -28.05 10.83
C ILE A 101 10.49 -29.53 10.65
N HIS A 102 11.43 -30.38 11.05
CA HIS A 102 11.24 -31.83 11.07
C HIS A 102 10.69 -32.22 12.43
N LEU A 103 9.43 -32.62 12.46
CA LEU A 103 8.77 -33.19 13.62
C LEU A 103 8.93 -34.71 13.61
N THR A 104 8.26 -35.39 14.53
CA THR A 104 8.41 -36.85 14.67
C THR A 104 7.94 -37.58 13.41
N ASN A 105 6.80 -37.16 12.85
CA ASN A 105 6.16 -37.77 11.69
C ASN A 105 6.01 -36.79 10.51
N ASP A 106 5.85 -35.49 10.80
CA ASP A 106 5.61 -34.47 9.79
C ASP A 106 6.81 -33.52 9.58
N THR A 107 6.90 -32.95 8.39
CA THR A 107 7.82 -31.87 8.05
C THR A 107 7.03 -30.64 7.62
N VAL A 108 7.33 -29.47 8.18
CA VAL A 108 6.71 -28.19 7.80
C VAL A 108 7.77 -27.25 7.25
N SER A 109 7.65 -26.85 5.99
CA SER A 109 8.63 -26.00 5.30
C SER A 109 8.02 -24.65 4.96
N PHE A 110 8.73 -23.56 5.30
CA PHE A 110 8.35 -22.18 5.03
C PHE A 110 9.30 -21.55 3.99
N PHE A 111 8.74 -20.81 3.05
CA PHE A 111 9.43 -20.15 1.95
C PHE A 111 9.11 -18.66 1.96
N ASP A 112 10.06 -17.81 1.54
CA ASP A 112 9.94 -16.34 1.51
C ASP A 112 9.19 -15.79 2.73
N SER A 113 9.72 -16.06 3.92
CA SER A 113 9.09 -15.73 5.20
C SER A 113 10.14 -15.23 6.18
N THR A 114 9.75 -14.40 7.15
CA THR A 114 10.60 -14.09 8.31
C THR A 114 10.15 -14.92 9.51
N VAL A 115 11.10 -15.39 10.31
CA VAL A 115 10.84 -16.20 11.49
C VAL A 115 11.54 -15.59 12.70
N GLU A 116 10.80 -15.47 13.80
CA GLU A 116 11.29 -14.99 15.08
C GLU A 116 10.88 -15.94 16.20
N ILE A 117 11.73 -16.07 17.22
CA ILE A 117 11.41 -16.83 18.43
C ILE A 117 10.75 -15.91 19.44
N ARG A 118 9.61 -16.33 19.98
CA ARG A 118 8.83 -15.60 20.99
C ARG A 118 8.49 -16.53 22.17
N LEU A 119 8.01 -15.95 23.26
CA LEU A 119 7.36 -16.73 24.32
C LEU A 119 5.94 -17.10 23.88
N THR A 120 5.53 -18.33 24.19
CA THR A 120 4.17 -18.81 23.89
C THR A 120 3.13 -17.93 24.57
N GLU A 121 3.35 -17.58 25.83
CA GLU A 121 2.42 -16.76 26.61
C GLU A 121 2.15 -15.39 25.98
N ASP A 122 3.21 -14.68 25.55
CA ASP A 122 3.08 -13.38 24.86
C ASP A 122 2.27 -13.50 23.56
N CYS A 123 2.53 -14.55 22.79
CA CYS A 123 1.83 -14.80 21.53
C CYS A 123 0.34 -15.08 21.78
N GLU A 124 0.02 -15.98 22.71
CA GLU A 124 -1.37 -16.30 23.03
C GLU A 124 -2.10 -15.11 23.65
N GLN A 125 -1.47 -14.34 24.54
CA GLN A 125 -2.06 -13.14 25.11
C GLN A 125 -2.37 -12.11 24.02
N ARG A 126 -1.46 -11.93 23.06
CA ARG A 126 -1.66 -11.05 21.91
C ARG A 126 -2.80 -11.55 21.02
N VAL A 127 -2.91 -12.86 20.75
CA VAL A 127 -4.02 -13.45 20.01
C VAL A 127 -5.34 -13.18 20.74
N ARG A 128 -5.43 -13.52 22.04
CA ARG A 128 -6.63 -13.29 22.87
C ARG A 128 -7.05 -11.82 22.89
N ALA A 129 -6.10 -10.89 22.98
CA ALA A 129 -6.39 -9.46 23.01
C ALA A 129 -6.91 -8.91 21.66
N MET A 130 -6.51 -9.50 20.54
CA MET A 130 -6.70 -8.93 19.20
C MET A 130 -7.62 -9.76 18.30
N GLU A 131 -8.05 -10.96 18.70
CA GLU A 131 -8.86 -11.86 17.87
C GLU A 131 -10.22 -11.29 17.45
N SER A 132 -10.73 -10.30 18.19
CA SER A 132 -11.95 -9.57 17.85
C SER A 132 -11.74 -8.46 16.80
N LEU A 133 -10.48 -8.09 16.52
CA LEU A 133 -10.11 -7.12 15.49
C LEU A 133 -9.54 -7.79 14.22
N ASP A 134 -9.21 -9.08 14.28
CA ASP A 134 -8.69 -9.84 13.15
C ASP A 134 -9.76 -10.02 12.06
N VAL A 135 -9.48 -9.44 10.89
CA VAL A 135 -10.42 -9.39 9.77
C VAL A 135 -10.71 -10.76 9.14
N CYS A 136 -10.01 -11.83 9.51
CA CYS A 136 -10.32 -13.23 9.13
C CYS A 136 -10.90 -14.06 10.28
N SER A 137 -10.79 -13.61 11.53
CA SER A 137 -11.24 -14.37 12.70
C SER A 137 -12.75 -14.56 12.72
N CYS A 138 -13.24 -15.72 13.16
CA CYS A 138 -14.67 -15.96 13.39
C CYS A 138 -15.23 -15.15 14.58
N LYS A 139 -14.36 -14.63 15.45
CA LYS A 139 -14.71 -13.80 16.62
C LYS A 139 -14.65 -12.29 16.33
N PHE A 140 -14.49 -11.91 15.07
CA PHE A 140 -14.42 -10.51 14.67
C PHE A 140 -15.67 -9.74 15.12
N SER A 141 -15.45 -8.59 15.76
CA SER A 141 -16.50 -7.73 16.28
C SER A 141 -16.52 -6.41 15.52
N PHE A 142 -17.64 -6.14 14.85
CA PHE A 142 -17.85 -4.88 14.12
C PHE A 142 -17.77 -3.68 15.05
N SER A 143 -18.45 -3.71 16.20
CA SER A 143 -18.46 -2.61 17.15
C SER A 143 -17.05 -2.31 17.69
N HIS A 144 -16.28 -3.34 18.02
CA HIS A 144 -14.90 -3.16 18.50
C HIS A 144 -14.01 -2.59 17.40
N ALA A 145 -14.08 -3.14 16.18
CA ALA A 145 -13.32 -2.64 15.04
C ALA A 145 -13.65 -1.18 14.70
N GLU A 146 -14.93 -0.81 14.69
CA GLU A 146 -15.38 0.58 14.48
C GLU A 146 -14.83 1.51 15.57
N GLU A 147 -14.89 1.12 16.84
CA GLU A 147 -14.32 1.89 17.94
C GLU A 147 -12.80 2.08 17.78
N THR A 148 -12.06 1.01 17.49
CA THR A 148 -10.61 1.06 17.30
C THR A 148 -10.23 1.95 16.11
N VAL A 149 -10.97 1.87 15.00
CA VAL A 149 -10.77 2.75 13.83
C VAL A 149 -11.11 4.20 14.20
N ARG A 150 -12.25 4.45 14.85
CA ARG A 150 -12.69 5.80 15.28
C ARG A 150 -11.64 6.51 16.13
N ARG A 151 -10.97 5.77 17.03
CA ARG A 151 -9.87 6.29 17.86
C ARG A 151 -8.66 6.80 17.06
N GLN A 152 -8.53 6.44 15.78
CA GLN A 152 -7.48 6.94 14.89
C GLN A 152 -7.77 8.30 14.25
N SER A 153 -8.91 8.92 14.56
CA SER A 153 -9.34 10.31 14.28
C SER A 153 -8.58 11.09 13.18
N CYS A 154 -7.38 11.59 13.46
CA CYS A 154 -6.64 12.48 12.53
C CYS A 154 -5.86 11.76 11.40
N ARG A 155 -5.80 10.43 11.41
CA ARG A 155 -5.04 9.62 10.45
C ARG A 155 -5.84 9.37 9.17
N MET A 156 -5.12 9.25 8.05
CA MET A 156 -5.70 8.88 6.75
C MET A 156 -6.19 7.43 6.75
N LEU A 157 -7.32 7.15 6.08
CA LEU A 157 -7.89 5.81 6.00
C LEU A 157 -6.90 4.79 5.43
N CYS A 158 -6.09 5.17 4.44
CA CYS A 158 -5.12 4.26 3.85
C CYS A 158 -4.06 3.73 4.83
N ASP A 159 -3.68 4.56 5.82
CA ASP A 159 -2.72 4.17 6.85
C ASP A 159 -3.40 3.41 7.99
N VAL A 160 -4.60 3.84 8.39
CA VAL A 160 -5.38 3.21 9.45
C VAL A 160 -5.74 1.77 9.08
N LEU A 161 -6.21 1.54 7.85
CA LEU A 161 -6.56 0.19 7.39
C LEU A 161 -5.34 -0.74 7.31
N LEU A 162 -4.13 -0.22 7.07
CA LEU A 162 -2.92 -1.04 7.01
C LEU A 162 -2.28 -1.30 8.38
N ASP A 163 -2.74 -0.61 9.41
CA ASP A 163 -2.20 -0.73 10.76
C ASP A 163 -2.64 -2.05 11.40
N GLN A 164 -1.67 -2.94 11.64
CA GLN A 164 -1.92 -4.27 12.22
C GLN A 164 -2.31 -4.22 13.70
N ALA A 165 -2.23 -3.05 14.36
CA ALA A 165 -2.79 -2.81 15.68
C ALA A 165 -4.25 -2.33 15.64
N VAL A 166 -4.79 -2.02 14.45
CA VAL A 166 -6.18 -1.58 14.27
C VAL A 166 -7.00 -2.68 13.61
N LEU A 167 -6.59 -3.16 12.44
CA LEU A 167 -7.25 -4.24 11.69
C LEU A 167 -6.23 -5.29 11.24
N PRO A 168 -5.75 -6.15 12.16
CA PRO A 168 -4.80 -7.19 11.82
C PRO A 168 -5.32 -8.07 10.69
N GLY A 169 -4.48 -8.26 9.67
CA GLY A 169 -4.80 -9.06 8.48
C GLY A 169 -5.02 -8.24 7.22
N VAL A 170 -5.47 -6.99 7.34
CA VAL A 170 -5.66 -6.12 6.18
C VAL A 170 -4.32 -5.79 5.54
N GLY A 171 -4.19 -6.08 4.24
CA GLY A 171 -3.06 -5.64 3.43
C GLY A 171 -3.47 -4.71 2.31
N ASN A 172 -2.58 -4.56 1.34
CA ASN A 172 -2.74 -3.53 0.32
C ASN A 172 -3.89 -3.84 -0.63
N ILE A 173 -4.15 -5.12 -0.91
CA ILE A 173 -5.26 -5.56 -1.75
C ILE A 173 -6.57 -5.22 -1.04
N ILE A 174 -6.75 -5.73 0.18
CA ILE A 174 -7.97 -5.51 0.98
C ILE A 174 -8.21 -4.00 1.15
N LYS A 175 -7.18 -3.22 1.51
CA LYS A 175 -7.28 -1.75 1.67
C LYS A 175 -7.85 -1.07 0.42
N ASN A 176 -7.25 -1.31 -0.75
CA ASN A 176 -7.63 -0.60 -1.97
C ASN A 176 -9.07 -0.95 -2.38
N GLU A 177 -9.43 -2.23 -2.30
CA GLU A 177 -10.75 -2.70 -2.70
C GLU A 177 -11.83 -2.29 -1.70
N ALA A 178 -11.56 -2.32 -0.40
CA ALA A 178 -12.50 -1.87 0.62
C ALA A 178 -12.77 -0.35 0.56
N LEU A 179 -11.74 0.46 0.31
CA LEU A 179 -11.90 1.90 0.12
C LEU A 179 -12.71 2.22 -1.14
N PHE A 180 -12.44 1.48 -2.23
CA PHE A 180 -13.22 1.60 -3.45
C PHE A 180 -14.69 1.24 -3.22
N ASP A 181 -14.96 0.10 -2.59
CA ASP A 181 -16.33 -0.35 -2.29
C ASP A 181 -17.06 0.61 -1.34
N SER A 182 -16.31 1.41 -0.57
CA SER A 182 -16.85 2.45 0.31
C SER A 182 -17.01 3.81 -0.35
N GLY A 183 -16.56 3.99 -1.61
CA GLY A 183 -16.58 5.29 -2.29
C GLY A 183 -15.69 6.35 -1.64
N LEU A 184 -14.75 5.96 -0.78
CA LEU A 184 -13.92 6.87 0.01
C LEU A 184 -12.54 7.00 -0.60
N HIS A 185 -12.08 8.24 -0.78
CA HIS A 185 -10.71 8.48 -1.22
C HIS A 185 -9.72 8.04 -0.13
N PRO A 186 -8.57 7.43 -0.48
CA PRO A 186 -7.66 6.86 0.51
C PRO A 186 -7.06 7.89 1.50
N SER A 187 -7.03 9.19 1.13
CA SER A 187 -6.53 10.28 1.97
C SER A 187 -7.57 10.89 2.92
N VAL A 188 -8.84 10.45 2.87
CA VAL A 188 -9.87 10.87 3.83
C VAL A 188 -9.36 10.57 5.24
N LYS A 189 -9.66 11.43 6.21
CA LYS A 189 -9.32 11.21 7.62
C LYS A 189 -10.48 10.55 8.34
N VAL A 190 -10.16 9.75 9.37
CA VAL A 190 -11.19 9.03 10.14
C VAL A 190 -12.23 9.99 10.73
N ASN A 191 -11.81 11.14 11.24
CA ASN A 191 -12.70 12.14 11.85
C ASN A 191 -13.64 12.85 10.86
N GLN A 192 -13.50 12.61 9.56
CA GLN A 192 -14.41 13.11 8.53
C GLN A 192 -15.55 12.12 8.25
N LEU A 193 -15.48 10.89 8.77
CA LEU A 193 -16.50 9.88 8.55
C LEU A 193 -17.66 10.03 9.53
N THR A 194 -18.88 9.89 9.02
CA THR A 194 -20.06 9.61 9.85
C THR A 194 -20.00 8.17 10.38
N ASP A 195 -20.75 7.86 11.44
CA ASP A 195 -20.83 6.50 11.97
C ASP A 195 -21.35 5.49 10.93
N THR A 196 -22.25 5.92 10.05
CA THR A 196 -22.77 5.08 8.95
C THR A 196 -21.66 4.74 7.94
N GLN A 197 -20.84 5.72 7.58
CA GLN A 197 -19.71 5.51 6.66
C GLN A 197 -18.60 4.68 7.29
N LEU A 198 -18.33 4.90 8.57
CA LEU A 198 -17.37 4.11 9.33
C LEU A 198 -17.78 2.64 9.41
N HIS A 199 -19.04 2.38 9.80
CA HIS A 199 -19.61 1.03 9.80
C HIS A 199 -19.52 0.39 8.41
N HIS A 200 -19.90 1.12 7.36
CA HIS A 200 -19.82 0.63 5.99
C HIS A 200 -18.39 0.29 5.57
N LEU A 201 -17.40 1.11 5.92
CA LEU A 201 -15.99 0.86 5.62
C LEU A 201 -15.48 -0.42 6.29
N VAL A 202 -15.80 -0.61 7.57
CA VAL A 202 -15.43 -1.83 8.32
C VAL A 202 -16.13 -3.05 7.70
N LYS A 203 -17.41 -2.92 7.32
CA LYS A 203 -18.17 -3.93 6.59
C LYS A 203 -17.52 -4.32 5.26
N MET A 204 -17.22 -3.36 4.40
CA MET A 204 -16.58 -3.64 3.10
C MET A 204 -15.19 -4.26 3.25
N THR A 205 -14.44 -3.84 4.27
CA THR A 205 -13.16 -4.44 4.63
C THR A 205 -13.31 -5.92 4.99
N ARG A 206 -14.28 -6.24 5.85
CA ARG A 206 -14.56 -7.62 6.27
C ARG A 206 -15.09 -8.47 5.10
N ASP A 207 -16.04 -7.94 4.32
CA ASP A 207 -16.65 -8.64 3.19
C ASP A 207 -15.61 -9.00 2.11
N PHE A 208 -14.74 -8.05 1.72
CA PHE A 208 -13.65 -8.36 0.77
C PHE A 208 -12.67 -9.38 1.36
N THR A 209 -12.38 -9.30 2.66
CA THR A 209 -11.50 -10.25 3.33
C THR A 209 -12.04 -11.68 3.28
N LEU A 210 -13.34 -11.87 3.52
CA LEU A 210 -13.99 -13.17 3.44
C LEU A 210 -14.08 -13.70 2.00
N LEU A 211 -14.32 -12.82 1.02
CA LEU A 211 -14.19 -13.18 -0.40
C LEU A 211 -12.78 -13.69 -0.71
N PHE A 212 -11.77 -12.95 -0.29
CA PHE A 212 -10.38 -13.31 -0.50
C PHE A 212 -10.08 -14.67 0.15
N TYR A 213 -10.51 -14.90 1.38
CA TYR A 213 -10.39 -16.21 2.04
C TYR A 213 -11.06 -17.32 1.24
N LYS A 214 -12.29 -17.12 0.74
CA LYS A 214 -12.99 -18.10 -0.10
C LYS A 214 -12.21 -18.42 -1.36
N CYS A 215 -11.77 -17.40 -2.11
CA CYS A 215 -10.96 -17.58 -3.32
C CYS A 215 -9.69 -18.39 -3.04
N ARG A 216 -9.01 -18.12 -1.91
CA ARG A 216 -7.82 -18.87 -1.49
C ARG A 216 -8.12 -20.32 -1.18
N LYS A 217 -9.22 -20.58 -0.48
CA LYS A 217 -9.64 -21.92 -0.09
C LYS A 217 -10.06 -22.77 -1.29
N THR A 218 -10.76 -22.18 -2.27
CA THR A 218 -11.23 -22.88 -3.47
C THR A 218 -10.21 -22.90 -4.62
N GLY A 219 -9.11 -22.15 -4.50
CA GLY A 219 -8.11 -22.01 -5.57
C GLY A 219 -8.53 -21.06 -6.70
N SER A 220 -9.62 -20.30 -6.52
CA SER A 220 -10.15 -19.37 -7.52
C SER A 220 -9.30 -18.09 -7.64
N ALA A 221 -9.26 -17.52 -8.85
CA ALA A 221 -8.47 -16.33 -9.15
C ALA A 221 -9.08 -15.07 -8.48
N LEU A 222 -8.39 -14.52 -7.47
CA LEU A 222 -8.84 -13.32 -6.77
C LEU A 222 -8.87 -12.08 -7.68
N ASN A 223 -7.96 -12.00 -8.64
CA ASN A 223 -7.79 -10.84 -9.51
C ASN A 223 -9.05 -10.50 -10.34
N LYS A 224 -9.95 -11.46 -10.55
CA LYS A 224 -11.28 -11.27 -11.15
C LYS A 224 -12.19 -10.37 -10.34
N HIS A 225 -11.94 -10.26 -9.04
CA HIS A 225 -12.73 -9.48 -8.12
C HIS A 225 -12.16 -8.08 -7.86
N TYR A 226 -10.99 -7.75 -8.45
CA TYR A 226 -10.39 -6.43 -8.32
C TYR A 226 -11.13 -5.40 -9.17
N LYS A 227 -11.52 -4.31 -8.53
CA LYS A 227 -12.12 -3.14 -9.18
C LYS A 227 -11.09 -2.04 -9.44
N VAL A 228 -10.05 -1.94 -8.62
CA VAL A 228 -8.99 -0.93 -8.77
C VAL A 228 -7.58 -1.50 -8.63
N TYR A 229 -7.36 -2.50 -7.78
CA TYR A 229 -6.02 -2.99 -7.50
C TYR A 229 -5.35 -3.59 -8.74
N LYS A 230 -4.22 -3.02 -9.16
CA LYS A 230 -3.49 -3.38 -10.39
C LYS A 230 -4.38 -3.39 -11.65
N ARG A 231 -5.46 -2.61 -11.66
CA ARG A 231 -6.30 -2.40 -12.84
C ARG A 231 -5.91 -1.09 -13.52
N PRO A 232 -5.86 -1.03 -14.86
CA PRO A 232 -5.64 0.24 -15.58
C PRO A 232 -6.92 1.11 -15.59
N GLN A 233 -8.09 0.47 -15.56
CA GLN A 233 -9.40 1.11 -15.60
C GLN A 233 -10.27 0.62 -14.44
N CYS A 234 -11.09 1.53 -13.91
CA CYS A 234 -12.02 1.31 -12.83
C CYS A 234 -13.08 0.29 -13.24
N GLY A 235 -13.29 -0.74 -12.41
CA GLY A 235 -14.28 -1.79 -12.64
C GLY A 235 -15.75 -1.35 -12.56
N GLN A 236 -16.03 -0.07 -12.32
CA GLN A 236 -17.39 0.48 -12.24
C GLN A 236 -17.65 1.56 -13.29
N CYS A 237 -16.83 2.64 -13.32
CA CYS A 237 -17.05 3.77 -14.24
C CYS A 237 -16.14 3.74 -15.48
N ASN A 238 -15.28 2.73 -15.61
CA ASN A 238 -14.28 2.60 -16.68
C ASN A 238 -13.27 3.75 -16.80
N GLY A 239 -13.24 4.68 -15.84
CA GLY A 239 -12.24 5.74 -15.75
C GLY A 239 -10.84 5.21 -15.41
N ALA A 240 -9.80 5.99 -15.67
CA ALA A 240 -8.43 5.60 -15.33
C ALA A 240 -8.28 5.40 -13.81
N VAL A 241 -7.51 4.37 -13.41
CA VAL A 241 -7.13 4.15 -12.02
C VAL A 241 -5.86 4.93 -11.72
N THR A 242 -5.91 5.76 -10.69
CA THR A 242 -4.76 6.49 -10.18
C THR A 242 -3.94 5.60 -9.28
N VAL A 243 -2.62 5.63 -9.48
CA VAL A 243 -1.65 4.83 -8.73
C VAL A 243 -0.57 5.75 -8.17
N CYS A 244 -0.52 5.89 -6.85
CA CYS A 244 0.46 6.74 -6.18
C CYS A 244 0.96 6.13 -4.88
N ARG A 245 2.00 6.73 -4.29
CA ARG A 245 2.41 6.44 -2.91
C ARG A 245 1.70 7.43 -2.01
N LEU A 246 0.89 6.91 -1.10
CA LEU A 246 0.09 7.70 -0.18
C LEU A 246 0.30 7.20 1.26
N GLY A 247 0.02 8.08 2.22
CA GLY A 247 0.17 7.79 3.64
C GLY A 247 1.57 8.08 4.17
N ASP A 248 1.70 8.06 5.50
CA ASP A 248 2.96 8.32 6.20
C ASP A 248 4.06 7.33 5.78
N ASN A 249 3.66 6.11 5.45
CA ASN A 249 4.57 5.03 5.02
C ASN A 249 4.77 4.96 3.50
N GLY A 250 4.16 5.88 2.73
CA GLY A 250 4.30 5.95 1.27
C GLY A 250 3.95 4.65 0.55
N ARG A 251 2.88 3.96 0.99
CA ARG A 251 2.46 2.68 0.41
C ARG A 251 1.75 2.91 -0.92
N MET A 252 2.04 2.06 -1.90
CA MET A 252 1.37 2.07 -3.20
C MET A 252 -0.14 1.90 -3.03
N THR A 253 -0.91 2.82 -3.58
CA THR A 253 -2.37 2.90 -3.42
C THR A 253 -3.00 3.05 -4.79
N TYR A 254 -4.08 2.30 -5.02
CA TYR A 254 -4.83 2.26 -6.27
C TYR A 254 -6.25 2.75 -5.97
N PHE A 255 -6.72 3.75 -6.70
CA PHE A 255 -8.05 4.32 -6.49
C PHE A 255 -8.59 4.99 -7.76
N CYS A 256 -9.88 5.27 -7.79
CA CYS A 256 -10.54 5.95 -8.90
C CYS A 256 -11.07 7.32 -8.48
N ASP A 257 -10.50 8.41 -9.01
CA ASP A 257 -10.91 9.79 -8.71
C ASP A 257 -12.39 10.10 -9.04
N ARG A 258 -13.03 9.28 -9.89
CA ARG A 258 -14.45 9.46 -10.24
C ARG A 258 -15.41 8.75 -9.29
N CYS A 259 -14.98 7.64 -8.69
CA CYS A 259 -15.84 6.81 -7.82
C CYS A 259 -15.52 7.01 -6.33
N GLN A 260 -14.36 7.60 -6.01
CA GLN A 260 -13.90 7.81 -4.65
C GLN A 260 -13.66 9.30 -4.43
N THR A 261 -14.47 9.90 -3.56
CA THR A 261 -14.40 11.34 -3.27
C THR A 261 -13.50 11.61 -2.07
N GLY A 262 -12.78 12.74 -2.14
CA GLY A 262 -11.99 13.29 -1.04
C GLY A 262 -12.84 13.97 0.04
N ASP A 263 -14.09 14.31 -0.29
CA ASP A 263 -15.05 14.84 0.66
C ASP A 263 -15.98 13.70 1.13
N ALA A 264 -15.74 13.23 2.36
CA ALA A 264 -16.56 12.18 2.94
C ALA A 264 -18.05 12.55 3.02
N SER A 265 -18.41 13.83 3.11
CA SER A 265 -19.81 14.27 3.22
C SER A 265 -20.65 13.97 1.96
N GLU A 266 -20.00 13.85 0.80
CA GLU A 266 -20.66 13.52 -0.47
C GLU A 266 -20.99 12.02 -0.60
N VAL A 267 -20.39 11.16 0.22
CA VAL A 267 -20.60 9.70 0.16
C VAL A 267 -21.93 9.32 0.80
N ASN A 268 -22.91 9.01 -0.04
CA ASN A 268 -24.15 8.39 0.39
C ASN A 268 -24.06 6.86 0.30
N VAL A 269 -23.92 6.20 1.45
CA VAL A 269 -23.81 4.74 1.56
C VAL A 269 -24.96 4.00 0.89
N SER A 270 -26.19 4.53 0.93
CA SER A 270 -27.37 3.89 0.31
C SER A 270 -27.33 3.87 -1.23
N LYS A 271 -26.51 4.73 -1.85
CA LYS A 271 -26.34 4.82 -3.29
C LYS A 271 -25.10 4.09 -3.79
N LEU A 272 -24.26 3.59 -2.89
CA LEU A 272 -23.08 2.82 -3.28
C LEU A 272 -23.53 1.47 -3.85
N PRO A 273 -22.86 0.96 -4.89
CA PRO A 273 -23.20 -0.34 -5.45
C PRO A 273 -23.00 -1.41 -4.38
N THR A 274 -24.09 -2.03 -3.96
CA THR A 274 -24.06 -3.18 -3.08
C THR A 274 -23.34 -4.31 -3.79
N ARG A 275 -22.21 -4.77 -3.24
CA ARG A 275 -21.78 -6.13 -3.57
C ARG A 275 -22.87 -7.07 -3.09
N ASN A 276 -23.41 -7.88 -4.01
CA ASN A 276 -24.25 -9.01 -3.63
C ASN A 276 -23.55 -9.74 -2.49
N THR A 277 -24.23 -9.84 -1.36
CA THR A 277 -23.74 -10.55 -0.17
C THR A 277 -23.24 -11.94 -0.57
N LEU A 278 -22.32 -12.50 0.22
CA LEU A 278 -21.67 -13.81 0.04
C LEU A 278 -22.60 -14.96 -0.43
N VAL A 279 -23.90 -14.85 -0.14
CA VAL A 279 -24.98 -15.76 -0.55
C VAL A 279 -25.21 -15.76 -2.08
N GLY A 280 -25.22 -14.60 -2.76
CA GLY A 280 -25.41 -14.54 -4.22
C GLY A 280 -24.28 -15.23 -5.01
N TRP A 281 -23.09 -15.31 -4.42
CA TRP A 281 -21.92 -15.97 -5.01
C TRP A 281 -21.84 -17.47 -4.74
N ALA A 282 -22.74 -18.03 -3.92
CA ALA A 282 -22.90 -19.48 -3.79
C ALA A 282 -23.79 -20.06 -4.90
N TYR A 283 -24.66 -19.23 -5.50
CA TYR A 283 -25.69 -19.67 -6.45
C TYR A 283 -25.45 -19.24 -7.91
N GLN A 284 -24.47 -18.39 -8.20
CA GLN A 284 -24.05 -18.12 -9.60
C GLN A 284 -23.15 -19.24 -10.13
N GLY A 285 -23.73 -20.44 -10.21
CA GLY A 285 -23.34 -21.42 -11.21
C GLY A 285 -23.89 -20.95 -12.56
N SER A 286 -23.00 -20.76 -13.53
CA SER A 286 -23.27 -20.78 -14.96
C SER A 286 -24.53 -20.04 -15.45
N MET A 287 -24.40 -18.75 -15.79
CA MET A 287 -25.12 -18.15 -16.93
C MET A 287 -24.44 -16.84 -17.35
N GLY A 288 -23.99 -16.78 -18.60
CA GLY A 288 -23.13 -15.74 -19.22
C GLY A 288 -23.77 -14.35 -19.32
N SER A 289 -23.05 -13.29 -19.69
CA SER A 289 -22.20 -13.17 -20.88
C SER A 289 -21.19 -12.02 -20.68
N ASN A 290 -19.89 -12.24 -20.91
CA ASN A 290 -18.90 -11.16 -21.08
C ASN A 290 -17.83 -11.59 -22.10
N ASP A 291 -17.87 -11.01 -23.30
CA ASP A 291 -16.95 -11.29 -24.42
C ASP A 291 -15.52 -10.75 -24.24
N HIS A 292 -15.13 -10.35 -23.03
CA HIS A 292 -13.76 -9.92 -22.71
C HIS A 292 -13.24 -10.53 -21.39
N VAL A 293 -13.69 -11.73 -21.04
CA VAL A 293 -13.07 -12.52 -19.96
C VAL A 293 -11.88 -13.26 -20.55
N ALA A 294 -10.67 -13.02 -20.02
CA ALA A 294 -9.48 -13.80 -20.33
C ALA A 294 -9.81 -15.30 -20.19
N LYS A 295 -9.37 -16.14 -21.13
CA LYS A 295 -9.66 -17.58 -21.06
C LYS A 295 -9.09 -18.14 -19.76
N ARG A 296 -9.68 -19.19 -19.20
CA ARG A 296 -9.26 -19.73 -17.89
C ARG A 296 -7.79 -20.16 -17.90
N GLU A 297 -7.25 -20.56 -19.05
CA GLU A 297 -5.83 -20.82 -19.28
C GLU A 297 -4.91 -19.59 -19.11
N GLU A 298 -5.48 -18.38 -19.21
CA GLU A 298 -4.85 -17.07 -19.11
C GLU A 298 -5.00 -16.45 -17.69
N GLU A 299 -5.45 -17.23 -16.70
CA GLU A 299 -5.70 -16.79 -15.32
C GLU A 299 -4.71 -17.32 -14.27
N GLU A 300 -4.21 -16.43 -13.41
CA GLU A 300 -3.46 -16.79 -12.20
C GLU A 300 -4.28 -17.74 -11.30
N TRP A 301 -3.65 -18.74 -10.70
CA TRP A 301 -4.33 -19.75 -9.87
C TRP A 301 -3.58 -20.04 -8.57
N ALA A 302 -4.30 -20.33 -7.49
CA ALA A 302 -3.68 -20.65 -6.20
C ALA A 302 -3.50 -22.16 -6.02
N CYS A 303 -2.30 -22.65 -5.64
CA CYS A 303 -2.10 -24.07 -5.32
C CYS A 303 -3.00 -24.45 -4.14
N GLN A 304 -3.79 -25.50 -4.30
CA GLN A 304 -4.60 -26.05 -3.21
C GLN A 304 -3.73 -26.57 -2.07
N LEU A 305 -2.49 -27.02 -2.34
CA LEU A 305 -1.53 -27.40 -1.29
C LEU A 305 -0.78 -26.19 -0.69
N CYS A 306 -0.13 -25.38 -1.53
CA CYS A 306 0.89 -24.37 -1.18
C CYS A 306 0.32 -22.95 -0.94
N THR A 307 -0.91 -22.67 -1.37
CA THR A 307 -1.58 -21.35 -1.44
C THR A 307 -0.90 -20.28 -2.31
N LEU A 308 0.32 -20.51 -2.81
CA LEU A 308 1.01 -19.60 -3.73
C LEU A 308 0.13 -19.28 -4.93
N ILE A 309 0.10 -18.00 -5.34
CA ILE A 309 -0.47 -17.59 -6.63
C ILE A 309 0.55 -17.90 -7.70
N ASN A 310 0.15 -18.75 -8.64
CA ASN A 310 0.95 -19.12 -9.80
C ASN A 310 0.51 -18.31 -11.02
N GLN A 311 1.43 -18.12 -11.95
CA GLN A 311 1.13 -17.46 -13.21
C GLN A 311 0.10 -18.25 -14.03
N PRO A 312 -0.65 -17.58 -14.93
CA PRO A 312 -1.60 -18.22 -15.82
C PRO A 312 -1.13 -19.49 -16.52
N MET A 313 0.06 -19.42 -17.11
CA MET A 313 0.60 -20.48 -17.95
C MET A 313 1.29 -21.59 -17.13
N SER A 314 1.39 -21.44 -15.81
CA SER A 314 2.02 -22.45 -14.96
C SER A 314 1.14 -23.70 -14.89
N LYS A 315 1.61 -24.81 -15.48
CA LYS A 315 0.95 -26.14 -15.43
C LYS A 315 0.98 -26.80 -14.04
N ALA A 316 1.80 -26.28 -13.11
CA ALA A 316 1.92 -26.74 -11.74
C ALA A 316 2.39 -25.57 -10.84
N CYS A 317 2.19 -25.64 -9.51
CA CYS A 317 2.56 -24.54 -8.61
C CYS A 317 4.07 -24.34 -8.65
N ASP A 318 4.49 -23.08 -8.79
CA ASP A 318 5.89 -22.68 -8.86
C ASP A 318 6.64 -22.99 -7.55
N ALA A 319 5.90 -23.12 -6.44
CA ALA A 319 6.38 -23.70 -5.19
C ALA A 319 6.18 -25.23 -5.13
N CYS A 320 4.99 -25.72 -4.76
CA CYS A 320 4.71 -27.11 -4.39
C CYS A 320 4.82 -28.13 -5.53
N LEU A 321 5.00 -27.71 -6.79
CA LEU A 321 4.91 -28.56 -7.99
C LEU A 321 3.58 -29.31 -8.13
N THR A 322 2.60 -29.09 -7.25
CA THR A 322 1.26 -29.66 -7.38
C THR A 322 0.69 -29.25 -8.73
N PRO A 323 0.19 -30.21 -9.52
CA PRO A 323 -0.47 -29.92 -10.78
C PRO A 323 -1.55 -28.87 -10.59
N ARG A 324 -1.75 -28.04 -11.62
CA ARG A 324 -2.92 -27.16 -11.67
C ARG A 324 -4.17 -28.05 -11.56
N PRO A 325 -5.09 -27.81 -10.60
CA PRO A 325 -6.27 -28.65 -10.44
C PRO A 325 -7.07 -28.76 -11.75
N GLU A 326 -7.35 -29.99 -12.17
CA GLU A 326 -8.27 -30.27 -13.27
C GLU A 326 -9.71 -30.06 -12.80
N LEU A 327 -10.57 -29.58 -13.69
CA LEU A 327 -11.95 -29.25 -13.34
C LEU A 327 -12.74 -30.52 -12.99
N PRO A 328 -13.63 -30.47 -11.97
CA PRO A 328 -14.72 -31.43 -11.89
C PRO A 328 -15.55 -31.27 -13.18
N LYS A 329 -15.74 -32.37 -13.91
CA LYS A 329 -16.81 -32.46 -14.91
C LYS A 329 -18.10 -32.57 -14.09
N ASP A 330 -18.98 -31.58 -14.20
CA ASP A 330 -20.22 -31.48 -13.43
C ASP A 330 -20.98 -32.81 -13.43
N ASN A 331 -21.19 -33.38 -12.24
CA ASN A 331 -22.23 -34.36 -11.91
C ASN A 331 -22.12 -34.76 -10.42
N VAL A 332 -22.53 -33.91 -9.47
CA VAL A 332 -22.89 -34.40 -8.11
C VAL A 332 -24.05 -33.58 -7.51
N SER A 333 -25.07 -34.32 -7.08
CA SER A 333 -26.32 -33.94 -6.41
C SER A 333 -26.10 -33.18 -5.08
N PRO A 334 -27.01 -32.28 -4.66
CA PRO A 334 -26.84 -31.48 -3.45
C PRO A 334 -27.44 -32.19 -2.24
N GLU A 335 -26.63 -32.87 -1.43
CA GLU A 335 -27.03 -33.20 -0.06
C GLU A 335 -25.91 -32.97 0.98
N SER A 336 -26.34 -32.40 2.10
CA SER A 336 -25.65 -32.19 3.38
C SER A 336 -24.66 -31.01 3.49
N SER A 337 -25.21 -29.79 3.61
CA SER A 337 -24.54 -28.68 4.30
C SER A 337 -25.56 -28.00 5.24
N PRO A 338 -25.24 -27.81 6.54
CA PRO A 338 -26.21 -27.44 7.58
C PRO A 338 -26.67 -25.97 7.56
N PHE A 339 -26.54 -25.25 6.44
CA PHE A 339 -26.78 -23.79 6.38
C PHE A 339 -27.91 -23.33 5.46
N THR A 340 -28.85 -24.20 5.06
CA THR A 340 -29.93 -23.80 4.15
C THR A 340 -31.33 -24.14 4.68
N ARG A 341 -31.77 -23.38 5.68
CA ARG A 341 -33.20 -23.18 5.93
C ARG A 341 -33.40 -21.74 6.39
N ASP A 342 -33.68 -20.89 5.40
CA ASP A 342 -34.81 -19.94 5.39
C ASP A 342 -34.56 -18.89 4.30
N LEU A 343 -35.65 -18.27 3.83
CA LEU A 343 -35.75 -17.11 2.93
C LEU A 343 -36.11 -17.38 1.45
N ILE A 344 -37.41 -17.65 1.26
CA ILE A 344 -38.39 -16.94 0.40
C ILE A 344 -37.89 -16.34 -0.94
N LYS A 345 -38.51 -16.79 -2.05
CA LYS A 345 -38.41 -16.25 -3.42
C LYS A 345 -39.25 -14.97 -3.60
N TYR A 346 -38.78 -13.98 -4.37
CA TYR A 346 -39.59 -13.08 -5.26
C TYR A 346 -38.69 -12.11 -6.09
N PRO A 347 -39.18 -11.38 -7.13
CA PRO A 347 -38.71 -11.53 -8.52
C PRO A 347 -37.90 -10.33 -9.08
N CYS A 348 -37.18 -10.59 -10.18
CA CYS A 348 -36.40 -9.62 -10.97
C CYS A 348 -37.28 -8.73 -11.87
N ASN A 349 -36.87 -7.47 -12.04
CA ASN A 349 -37.21 -6.66 -13.21
C ASN A 349 -35.99 -6.57 -14.14
N ALA A 350 -36.17 -7.05 -15.37
CA ALA A 350 -35.23 -6.95 -16.48
C ALA A 350 -35.38 -5.61 -17.21
N PHE A 351 -34.27 -5.09 -17.75
CA PHE A 351 -34.31 -4.09 -18.83
C PHE A 351 -33.21 -4.34 -19.87
N SER A 352 -33.56 -4.08 -21.12
CA SER A 352 -32.92 -4.43 -22.39
C SER A 352 -31.77 -3.48 -22.80
N LYS A 353 -30.84 -4.02 -23.62
CA LYS A 353 -29.68 -3.32 -24.23
C LYS A 353 -30.10 -2.41 -25.41
N PRO A 354 -29.33 -1.35 -25.73
CA PRO A 354 -29.22 -0.82 -27.08
C PRO A 354 -27.97 -1.33 -27.82
N GLN A 355 -28.09 -1.37 -29.15
CA GLN A 355 -27.18 -1.91 -30.17
C GLN A 355 -26.24 -0.84 -30.78
N GLU A 356 -25.28 -1.36 -31.56
CA GLU A 356 -24.43 -0.74 -32.60
C GLU A 356 -22.98 -0.33 -32.24
N GLY A 357 -22.05 -0.93 -33.00
CA GLY A 357 -20.60 -0.92 -32.77
C GLY A 357 -19.84 -0.15 -33.84
N LEU A 358 -18.82 0.59 -33.41
CA LEU A 358 -17.88 1.33 -34.25
C LEU A 358 -16.58 0.50 -34.42
N LYS A 359 -16.12 0.29 -35.66
CA LYS A 359 -14.87 -0.45 -35.95
C LYS A 359 -13.77 0.50 -36.42
N VAL A 360 -12.61 0.47 -35.74
CA VAL A 360 -11.43 1.31 -36.05
C VAL A 360 -10.26 0.42 -36.50
N ASN A 361 -9.63 0.74 -37.62
CA ASN A 361 -8.43 0.05 -38.11
C ASN A 361 -7.20 0.99 -38.06
N ARG A 362 -6.05 0.46 -37.63
CA ARG A 362 -4.75 1.15 -37.63
C ARG A 362 -3.81 0.54 -38.68
N ARG A 363 -3.13 1.38 -39.46
CA ARG A 363 -1.92 1.00 -40.21
C ARG A 363 -0.81 2.00 -39.87
N ALA A 364 0.40 1.50 -39.67
CA ALA A 364 1.58 2.28 -39.31
C ALA A 364 2.62 2.20 -40.43
N ALA A 365 3.16 3.35 -40.82
CA ALA A 365 4.41 3.46 -41.55
C ALA A 365 5.16 4.68 -41.01
N PHE A 366 6.38 4.45 -40.52
CA PHE A 366 7.40 5.41 -40.07
C PHE A 366 6.92 6.79 -39.56
N GLY A 367 6.66 6.85 -38.26
CA GLY A 367 7.01 8.04 -37.47
C GLY A 367 5.90 9.03 -37.10
N ASN A 368 4.70 9.00 -37.69
CA ASN A 368 3.55 9.78 -37.22
C ASN A 368 2.24 8.98 -37.42
N THR A 369 1.40 8.87 -36.38
CA THR A 369 0.12 8.13 -36.44
C THR A 369 -1.03 9.07 -36.78
N THR A 370 -1.64 8.91 -37.96
CA THR A 370 -2.87 9.60 -38.34
C THR A 370 -4.04 8.62 -38.31
N LEU A 371 -5.09 8.94 -37.53
CA LEU A 371 -6.36 8.20 -37.54
C LEU A 371 -7.20 8.67 -38.72
N MET A 372 -7.63 7.73 -39.58
CA MET A 372 -8.64 7.98 -40.59
C MET A 372 -9.90 7.19 -40.26
N PHE A 373 -11.02 7.89 -40.10
CA PHE A 373 -12.35 7.28 -40.02
C PHE A 373 -12.85 7.05 -41.44
N THR A 374 -13.23 5.81 -41.77
CA THR A 374 -13.86 5.48 -43.05
C THR A 374 -15.28 5.02 -42.78
N ASP A 375 -16.25 5.82 -43.19
CA ASP A 375 -17.66 5.48 -43.14
C ASP A 375 -18.00 4.55 -44.32
N LEU A 376 -18.42 3.32 -44.04
CA LEU A 376 -18.89 2.35 -45.03
C LEU A 376 -20.42 2.33 -45.04
N SER A 377 -21.02 3.48 -45.33
CA SER A 377 -22.44 3.57 -45.65
C SER A 377 -22.69 3.14 -47.11
N PRO A 378 -23.57 2.17 -47.41
CA PRO A 378 -23.91 1.82 -48.79
C PRO A 378 -24.70 2.95 -49.45
N LYS A 379 -24.24 3.39 -50.64
CA LYS A 379 -24.90 4.42 -51.47
C LYS A 379 -26.28 3.96 -51.95
N GLY A 380 -27.33 4.65 -51.52
CA GLY A 380 -28.67 4.66 -52.14
C GLY A 380 -28.90 5.93 -52.98
N LYS A 381 -29.58 5.79 -54.13
CA LYS A 381 -29.75 6.81 -55.18
C LYS A 381 -30.80 7.90 -54.84
N ARG A 382 -30.41 9.15 -55.15
CA ARG A 382 -31.13 10.35 -55.67
C ARG A 382 -32.64 10.57 -55.39
N SER A 383 -32.95 11.79 -54.92
CA SER A 383 -33.75 12.81 -55.66
C SER A 383 -33.54 14.23 -55.10
N SER A 384 -33.33 15.20 -56.00
CA SER A 384 -33.02 16.64 -55.78
C SER A 384 -34.22 17.46 -55.23
N PRO A 385 -34.08 18.78 -54.88
CA PRO A 385 -33.90 19.85 -55.88
C PRO A 385 -32.91 21.00 -55.55
N ASN A 386 -32.37 21.53 -56.64
CA ASN A 386 -31.74 22.81 -56.98
C ASN A 386 -31.79 24.00 -56.00
N TYR A 387 -30.68 24.74 -55.88
CA TYR A 387 -30.55 26.14 -56.37
C TYR A 387 -29.06 26.53 -56.60
N ALA A 388 -28.87 27.34 -57.65
CA ALA A 388 -27.69 28.00 -58.24
C ALA A 388 -26.89 28.90 -57.27
N SER A 389 -25.70 29.49 -57.51
CA SER A 389 -24.63 29.49 -58.53
C SER A 389 -23.52 30.47 -58.05
N GLY A 390 -22.28 30.34 -58.55
CA GLY A 390 -21.18 31.33 -58.51
C GLY A 390 -20.00 30.87 -57.64
N GLY A 391 -18.83 30.45 -58.16
CA GLY A 391 -17.84 31.19 -58.96
C GLY A 391 -16.92 31.98 -58.00
N TRP A 392 -15.58 31.94 -57.99
CA TRP A 392 -14.52 32.09 -59.01
C TRP A 392 -13.26 31.29 -58.53
N GLN A 393 -12.51 30.52 -59.35
CA GLN A 393 -11.33 30.90 -60.18
C GLN A 393 -10.28 31.78 -59.45
N ASP A 394 -8.95 31.60 -59.52
CA ASP A 394 -8.06 30.67 -60.24
C ASP A 394 -6.61 30.90 -59.72
N LYS A 395 -5.73 29.88 -59.84
CA LYS A 395 -4.27 29.94 -60.15
C LYS A 395 -3.26 30.69 -59.24
N SER A 396 -1.95 30.44 -59.24
CA SER A 396 -1.02 29.32 -59.52
C SER A 396 0.41 29.92 -59.56
N GLY A 397 1.44 29.15 -59.17
CA GLY A 397 2.85 29.36 -59.56
C GLY A 397 3.70 30.14 -58.54
N ALA A 398 4.72 29.60 -57.87
CA ALA A 398 5.93 28.86 -58.27
C ALA A 398 7.20 29.74 -58.32
N LEU A 399 8.21 29.26 -57.57
CA LEU A 399 9.66 29.28 -57.80
C LEU A 399 10.54 30.53 -57.55
N SER A 400 11.43 30.35 -56.56
CA SER A 400 12.92 30.30 -56.65
C SER A 400 13.81 31.53 -56.37
N LYS A 401 14.75 31.28 -55.43
CA LYS A 401 16.19 31.60 -55.34
C LYS A 401 16.70 33.06 -55.35
N GLY A 402 17.59 33.35 -54.40
CA GLY A 402 18.57 34.44 -54.45
C GLY A 402 19.31 34.63 -53.12
N GLU A 403 20.64 34.43 -53.13
CA GLU A 403 21.60 34.42 -52.02
C GLU A 403 22.35 35.77 -51.88
N SER A 404 22.85 36.04 -50.66
CA SER A 404 24.07 36.82 -50.28
C SER A 404 24.07 38.35 -50.55
N THR A 405 24.69 39.28 -49.80
CA THR A 405 25.80 39.36 -48.81
C THR A 405 25.74 40.78 -48.20
N MET A 406 26.11 41.12 -46.95
CA MET A 406 27.45 41.57 -46.48
C MET A 406 27.34 42.22 -45.06
N VAL A 407 28.17 41.81 -44.06
CA VAL A 407 29.32 42.57 -43.41
C VAL A 407 28.90 43.53 -42.27
N SER A 408 29.55 43.72 -41.10
CA SER A 408 30.60 43.08 -40.27
C SER A 408 30.81 43.92 -38.98
N TYR A 409 31.22 43.26 -37.87
CA TYR A 409 32.11 43.69 -36.73
C TYR A 409 31.90 45.06 -36.01
N SER A 410 32.05 45.25 -34.68
CA SER A 410 33.09 44.81 -33.72
C SER A 410 32.74 45.13 -32.24
N GLN A 411 33.37 44.40 -31.29
CA GLN A 411 33.46 44.65 -29.83
C GLN A 411 34.59 45.66 -29.48
N PRO A 412 34.65 46.28 -28.26
CA PRO A 412 35.49 45.75 -27.16
C PRO A 412 35.05 46.07 -25.68
N HIS A 413 35.79 45.49 -24.73
CA HIS A 413 35.70 45.50 -23.25
C HIS A 413 36.25 46.77 -22.54
N LYS A 414 35.79 47.12 -21.31
CA LYS A 414 36.57 47.15 -20.01
C LYS A 414 35.86 47.83 -18.80
N LYS A 415 36.36 47.44 -17.61
CA LYS A 415 36.07 47.72 -16.18
C LYS A 415 36.02 49.21 -15.73
N MET A 416 35.37 49.49 -14.57
CA MET A 416 35.98 50.12 -13.38
C MET A 416 35.08 50.07 -12.11
N ARG A 417 35.69 50.28 -10.95
CA ARG A 417 35.22 50.15 -9.55
C ARG A 417 35.60 51.45 -8.79
N ILE A 418 35.18 51.59 -7.52
CA ILE A 418 35.65 52.53 -6.44
C ILE A 418 34.70 53.77 -6.29
N ASP A 419 34.25 54.28 -5.12
CA ASP A 419 34.76 54.30 -3.72
C ASP A 419 33.69 54.49 -2.60
N HIS A 420 34.15 54.32 -1.34
CA HIS A 420 33.50 54.57 -0.04
C HIS A 420 33.39 56.08 0.33
N SER A 421 32.53 56.61 1.21
CA SER A 421 32.45 56.49 2.69
C SER A 421 31.48 57.60 3.27
N PRO A 422 31.48 58.01 4.57
CA PRO A 422 30.59 57.56 5.67
C PRO A 422 29.79 58.70 6.37
N PHE A 423 28.98 58.44 7.42
CA PHE A 423 28.83 59.26 8.64
C PHE A 423 27.89 58.59 9.68
N SER A 424 28.16 58.84 10.97
CA SER A 424 27.59 58.22 12.18
C SER A 424 27.05 59.28 13.17
N VAL A 425 26.41 58.81 14.27
CA VAL A 425 26.16 59.48 15.60
C VAL A 425 24.88 60.33 15.69
N SER A 426 24.04 60.38 16.75
CA SER A 426 23.72 59.64 18.00
C SER A 426 22.48 60.34 18.62
N ASN A 427 21.66 59.67 19.46
CA ASN A 427 21.17 60.21 20.75
C ASN A 427 20.19 59.26 21.50
N LYS A 428 20.32 59.28 22.83
CA LYS A 428 19.47 58.76 23.94
C LYS A 428 19.22 59.97 24.90
N PRO A 429 18.59 59.87 26.10
CA PRO A 429 17.32 59.26 26.57
C PRO A 429 16.53 60.20 27.56
N HIS A 430 15.43 59.72 28.19
CA HIS A 430 14.89 60.02 29.56
C HIS A 430 13.35 59.83 29.59
N ASN A 431 12.61 59.66 30.70
CA ASN A 431 12.69 59.03 32.03
C ASN A 431 11.26 59.22 32.65
N GLY A 432 10.76 58.37 33.56
CA GLY A 432 9.49 58.63 34.24
C GLY A 432 8.83 57.47 35.01
N THR A 433 9.04 57.47 36.32
CA THR A 433 8.59 56.61 37.44
C THR A 433 7.09 56.68 37.80
N HIS A 434 6.54 55.66 38.49
CA HIS A 434 5.83 55.79 39.80
C HIS A 434 5.50 54.40 40.45
N HIS A 435 5.62 54.36 41.79
CA HIS A 435 5.57 53.21 42.72
C HIS A 435 4.21 52.98 43.41
N ASN A 436 4.01 51.77 43.98
CA ASN A 436 3.39 51.39 45.29
C ASN A 436 2.46 50.16 45.15
N LEU A 437 2.29 49.17 46.06
CA LEU A 437 2.82 48.73 47.37
C LEU A 437 2.29 47.27 47.57
N SER A 438 3.06 46.36 48.21
CA SER A 438 2.64 45.00 48.65
C SER A 438 2.25 45.01 50.16
N PRO A 439 1.56 44.01 50.80
CA PRO A 439 2.02 42.60 51.02
C PRO A 439 0.86 41.55 51.29
N PRO A 440 1.04 40.33 51.89
CA PRO A 440 2.11 39.31 51.84
C PRO A 440 1.65 37.84 51.51
N GLN A 441 2.65 36.97 51.22
CA GLN A 441 2.78 35.51 51.49
C GLN A 441 1.84 34.45 50.84
N ASN A 442 2.40 33.60 49.96
CA ASN A 442 2.85 32.23 50.31
C ASN A 442 3.45 31.48 49.09
N ASN A 443 4.56 30.77 49.34
CA ASN A 443 5.36 30.04 48.35
C ASN A 443 4.78 28.65 48.03
N ALA A 444 4.58 28.35 46.73
CA ALA A 444 4.67 27.00 46.16
C ALA A 444 4.99 27.11 44.64
N PRO A 445 5.96 26.36 44.09
CA PRO A 445 6.41 26.55 42.71
C PRO A 445 5.52 25.82 41.70
N THR A 446 4.65 26.55 41.01
CA THR A 446 4.05 26.12 39.73
C THR A 446 4.94 26.56 38.58
N GLY A 447 5.78 25.65 38.08
CA GLY A 447 6.53 25.83 36.85
C GLY A 447 5.59 25.80 35.63
N VAL A 448 5.15 26.97 35.18
CA VAL A 448 4.52 27.18 33.88
C VAL A 448 5.58 26.90 32.80
N THR A 449 5.48 25.74 32.15
CA THR A 449 6.34 25.44 31.01
C THR A 449 5.74 26.11 29.78
N GLN A 450 6.38 27.18 29.32
CA GLN A 450 6.13 27.75 27.99
C GLN A 450 6.40 26.65 26.95
N THR A 451 5.34 26.11 26.35
CA THR A 451 5.42 25.27 25.15
C THR A 451 5.93 26.13 24.00
N GLN A 452 7.24 26.05 23.72
CA GLN A 452 7.82 26.52 22.48
C GLN A 452 7.25 25.67 21.33
N SER A 453 6.65 26.34 20.35
CA SER A 453 6.24 25.75 19.08
C SER A 453 7.43 25.06 18.37
N PRO A 454 7.22 23.94 17.65
CA PRO A 454 8.29 23.28 16.92
C PRO A 454 8.90 24.23 15.85
N PRO A 455 10.20 24.11 15.54
CA PRO A 455 10.87 25.00 14.60
C PRO A 455 10.20 24.89 13.22
N SER A 456 9.67 26.01 12.73
CA SER A 456 9.07 26.12 11.39
C SER A 456 10.13 25.96 10.31
N ASN A 457 9.87 25.11 9.31
CA ASN A 457 10.78 24.94 8.16
C ASN A 457 11.10 26.30 7.49
N PRO A 458 12.34 26.53 7.05
CA PRO A 458 12.70 27.77 6.35
C PRO A 458 11.91 27.89 5.02
N CYS A 459 11.60 29.11 4.59
CA CYS A 459 10.88 29.35 3.33
C CYS A 459 11.85 29.46 2.13
N CYS A 460 11.48 29.00 0.92
CA CYS A 460 12.29 29.30 -0.29
C CYS A 460 12.28 30.80 -0.53
N ALA A 461 13.47 31.41 -0.61
CA ALA A 461 13.64 32.85 -0.84
C ALA A 461 12.94 33.36 -2.10
N SER A 462 12.82 32.53 -3.16
CA SER A 462 12.18 32.91 -4.42
C SER A 462 10.64 32.86 -4.41
N HIS A 463 10.03 32.10 -3.48
CA HIS A 463 8.59 31.83 -3.53
C HIS A 463 7.88 32.08 -2.20
N GLY A 464 8.60 32.36 -1.10
CA GLY A 464 8.03 32.61 0.22
C GLY A 464 7.31 31.42 0.87
N ARG A 465 7.40 30.22 0.28
CA ARG A 465 6.70 29.02 0.74
C ARG A 465 7.58 28.16 1.65
N PRO A 466 7.02 27.47 2.66
CA PRO A 466 7.74 26.51 3.48
C PRO A 466 8.45 25.46 2.61
N SER A 467 9.72 25.24 2.90
CA SER A 467 10.54 24.25 2.20
C SER A 467 10.24 22.82 2.66
N VAL A 468 10.59 21.86 1.81
CA VAL A 468 10.45 20.42 2.06
C VAL A 468 11.80 19.87 2.47
N LEU A 469 11.84 19.14 3.59
CA LEU A 469 13.01 18.41 4.06
C LEU A 469 13.23 17.14 3.22
N ARG A 470 14.46 16.94 2.76
CA ARG A 470 14.89 15.79 1.93
C ARG A 470 16.15 15.17 2.52
N LEU A 471 16.41 13.92 2.16
CA LEU A 471 17.60 13.16 2.55
C LEU A 471 18.48 12.90 1.32
N VAL A 472 19.79 13.11 1.45
CA VAL A 472 20.75 12.74 0.42
C VAL A 472 20.85 11.22 0.34
N THR A 473 20.34 10.63 -0.74
CA THR A 473 20.41 9.19 -1.01
C THR A 473 21.59 8.82 -1.92
N LYS A 474 22.17 9.80 -2.61
CA LYS A 474 23.36 9.61 -3.47
C LYS A 474 24.56 9.20 -2.61
N GLN A 475 25.33 8.22 -3.09
CA GLN A 475 26.57 7.77 -2.45
C GLN A 475 27.62 8.90 -2.47
N GLY A 476 28.37 9.04 -1.37
CA GLY A 476 29.38 10.08 -1.15
C GLY A 476 29.34 10.60 0.29
N ASP A 477 30.20 11.58 0.60
CA ASP A 477 30.43 12.10 1.97
C ASP A 477 29.17 12.67 2.63
N ASN A 478 28.19 13.09 1.82
CA ASN A 478 26.94 13.68 2.30
C ASN A 478 25.78 12.69 2.37
N LYS A 479 25.99 11.40 2.09
CA LYS A 479 24.92 10.38 2.13
C LYS A 479 24.30 10.33 3.52
N GLY A 480 22.97 10.44 3.59
CA GLY A 480 22.22 10.47 4.84
C GLY A 480 22.15 11.85 5.51
N ARG A 481 22.76 12.90 4.94
CA ARG A 481 22.52 14.28 5.39
C ARG A 481 21.17 14.78 4.88
N GLN A 482 20.54 15.67 5.64
CA GLN A 482 19.25 16.25 5.30
C GLN A 482 19.38 17.70 4.82
N PHE A 483 18.54 18.10 3.88
CA PHE A 483 18.53 19.44 3.31
C PHE A 483 17.11 19.89 2.97
N TYR A 484 16.89 21.20 2.97
CA TYR A 484 15.67 21.85 2.54
C TYR A 484 15.72 22.18 1.05
N THR A 485 14.61 21.96 0.35
CA THR A 485 14.44 22.39 -1.04
C THR A 485 13.03 22.95 -1.26
N CYS A 486 12.83 23.62 -2.39
CA CYS A 486 11.53 24.21 -2.72
C CYS A 486 10.43 23.15 -2.78
N SER A 487 9.26 23.51 -2.25
CA SER A 487 8.04 22.68 -2.24
C SER A 487 7.34 22.56 -3.60
N LEU A 488 7.71 23.36 -4.60
CA LEU A 488 7.07 23.32 -5.92
C LEU A 488 7.48 22.09 -6.76
N PRO A 489 6.60 21.63 -7.68
CA PRO A 489 6.91 20.56 -8.62
C PRO A 489 8.15 20.85 -9.46
N ARG A 490 8.86 19.80 -9.91
CA ARG A 490 10.18 19.88 -10.56
C ARG A 490 10.25 20.85 -11.75
N GLU A 491 9.14 21.03 -12.48
CA GLU A 491 9.02 21.91 -13.64
C GLU A 491 8.99 23.40 -13.27
N THR A 492 8.62 23.74 -12.03
CA THR A 492 8.48 25.13 -11.53
C THR A 492 9.35 25.39 -10.29
N GLN A 493 10.27 24.47 -9.98
CA GLN A 493 11.04 24.46 -8.74
C GLN A 493 12.20 25.50 -8.76
N CYS A 494 12.27 26.39 -7.77
CA CYS A 494 13.46 27.26 -7.55
C CYS A 494 14.68 26.38 -7.20
N LYS A 495 15.90 26.88 -7.46
CA LYS A 495 17.16 26.21 -7.02
C LYS A 495 17.47 26.39 -5.53
N PHE A 496 16.45 26.64 -4.70
CA PHE A 496 16.63 26.80 -3.26
C PHE A 496 17.14 25.50 -2.64
N PHE A 497 18.22 25.67 -1.88
CA PHE A 497 18.93 24.59 -1.20
C PHE A 497 19.51 25.14 0.09
N GLU A 498 19.24 24.46 1.20
CA GLU A 498 19.91 24.75 2.47
C GLU A 498 20.09 23.46 3.29
N TRP A 499 21.22 23.29 3.96
CA TRP A 499 21.40 22.13 4.82
C TRP A 499 20.52 22.22 6.06
N ALA A 500 19.84 21.14 6.43
CA ALA A 500 18.92 21.17 7.58
C ALA A 500 19.66 21.34 8.91
N ASP A 501 20.93 20.92 8.95
CA ASP A 501 21.79 21.05 10.12
C ASP A 501 22.17 22.50 10.45
N THR A 502 21.88 23.48 9.57
CA THR A 502 22.06 24.90 9.88
C THR A 502 21.06 25.43 10.89
N HIS A 503 19.92 24.75 11.03
CA HIS A 503 18.79 25.12 11.88
C HIS A 503 18.71 24.27 13.16
N PHE A 504 19.66 23.36 13.38
CA PHE A 504 19.66 22.54 14.59
C PHE A 504 20.06 23.38 15.80
N PRO A 505 19.45 23.13 16.98
CA PRO A 505 19.77 23.87 18.19
C PRO A 505 21.26 23.73 18.54
N PHE A 506 21.81 24.77 19.16
CA PHE A 506 23.14 24.68 19.75
C PHE A 506 23.06 23.89 21.06
N CYS A 507 24.08 23.08 21.32
CA CYS A 507 24.27 22.50 22.64
C CYS A 507 24.90 23.53 23.59
N ASN A 508 24.91 23.22 24.89
CA ASN A 508 25.49 24.06 25.93
C ASN A 508 27.00 24.36 25.75
N HIS A 509 27.69 23.64 24.84
CA HIS A 509 29.08 23.89 24.45
C HIS A 509 29.20 24.81 23.21
N ALA A 510 28.13 25.54 22.85
CA ALA A 510 28.04 26.40 21.66
C ALA A 510 28.32 25.70 20.31
N LYS A 511 28.17 24.37 20.24
CA LYS A 511 28.28 23.58 18.99
C LYS A 511 26.89 23.18 18.50
N ARG A 512 26.65 23.20 17.19
CA ARG A 512 25.37 22.71 16.62
C ARG A 512 25.16 21.23 16.95
N CYS A 513 23.96 20.88 17.40
CA CYS A 513 23.58 19.51 17.68
C CYS A 513 23.46 18.68 16.40
N LEU A 514 23.61 17.37 16.52
CA LEU A 514 23.30 16.39 15.49
C LEU A 514 21.91 15.82 15.72
N MET A 515 21.07 15.77 14.69
CA MET A 515 19.79 15.06 14.78
C MET A 515 19.99 13.57 14.54
N ARG A 516 19.39 12.74 15.38
CA ARG A 516 19.41 11.28 15.30
C ARG A 516 17.99 10.75 15.41
N THR A 517 17.76 9.58 14.84
CA THR A 517 16.47 8.90 14.92
C THR A 517 16.61 7.73 15.89
N VAL A 518 15.65 7.58 16.80
CA VAL A 518 15.60 6.42 17.69
C VAL A 518 15.29 5.19 16.83
N LEU A 519 16.27 4.30 16.71
CA LEU A 519 16.12 3.01 15.99
C LEU A 519 15.77 1.86 16.95
N LYS A 520 15.81 2.12 18.26
CA LYS A 520 15.41 1.14 19.29
C LYS A 520 13.90 0.96 19.24
N LEU A 521 13.46 -0.29 19.12
CA LEU A 521 12.05 -0.65 19.16
C LEU A 521 11.44 -0.27 20.52
N GLY A 522 10.33 0.46 20.47
CA GLY A 522 9.64 1.00 21.64
C GLY A 522 8.73 2.19 21.25
N PRO A 523 8.05 2.82 22.22
CA PRO A 523 7.11 3.93 21.98
C PRO A 523 7.73 5.15 21.28
N ASN A 524 9.06 5.25 21.29
CA ASN A 524 9.83 6.34 20.71
C ASN A 524 10.51 5.97 19.38
N ASN A 525 10.33 4.75 18.86
CA ASN A 525 10.94 4.33 17.59
C ASN A 525 10.52 5.29 16.45
N GLY A 526 11.49 5.74 15.66
CA GLY A 526 11.27 6.71 14.59
C GLY A 526 11.21 8.17 15.05
N ARG A 527 11.24 8.47 16.37
CA ARG A 527 11.33 9.86 16.84
C ARG A 527 12.73 10.42 16.62
N ASN A 528 12.79 11.67 16.20
CA ASN A 528 14.05 12.42 16.08
C ASN A 528 14.42 13.08 17.41
N PHE A 529 15.70 13.12 17.73
CA PHE A 529 16.24 13.79 18.90
C PHE A 529 17.59 14.43 18.56
N TYR A 530 17.95 15.49 19.30
CA TYR A 530 19.21 16.20 19.13
C TYR A 530 20.24 15.67 20.13
N MET A 531 21.45 15.37 19.65
CA MET A 531 22.60 15.00 20.49
C MET A 531 23.77 15.94 20.23
N THR A 532 24.62 16.09 21.24
CA THR A 532 25.90 16.77 21.08
C THR A 532 26.83 15.95 20.19
N ALA A 533 27.58 16.62 19.31
CA ALA A 533 28.59 15.92 18.52
C ALA A 533 29.67 15.33 19.45
N PRO A 534 30.08 14.06 19.26
CA PRO A 534 31.13 13.46 20.06
C PRO A 534 32.43 14.28 19.94
N LYS A 535 33.12 14.51 21.06
CA LYS A 535 34.49 15.06 21.02
C LYS A 535 35.35 13.99 20.33
N ASN A 536 35.99 14.33 19.21
CA ASN A 536 37.07 13.50 18.69
C ASN A 536 38.15 13.45 19.79
N PRO A 537 38.63 12.27 20.20
CA PRO A 537 39.89 12.18 20.91
C PRO A 537 40.97 12.63 19.93
N GLY A 538 41.54 13.80 20.20
CA GLY A 538 42.73 14.30 19.51
C GLY A 538 43.98 13.66 20.08
#